data_AF-A0ABD5UMT6-F1
#
_entry.id   AF-A0ABD5UMT6-F1
#
_cell.length_a   1.000
_cell.length_b   1.000
_cell.length_c   1.000
_cell.angle_alpha   90.00
_cell.angle_beta   90.00
_cell.angle_gamma   90.00
#
_symmetry.space_group_name_H-M   'P 1'
#
loop_
_entity.id
_entity.type
_entity.pdbx_description
1 polymer ?
#
loop_
_entity_poly.entity_id
_entity_poly.type
_entity_poly.pdbx_seq_one_letter_code
_entity_poly.pdbx_strand_id
1 'polypeptide(L)'
;MRSLPTDPLHRACTRYGPGRLPGADRPDVGAGYAAASAALAASVLFAATAIGGETVGLLSSNDGLVWFAFAGLAAPVVIPTALVVGVVVWRLLPSDIPFFGPVAGLLGTLGTYVGSLIAVTLILTTAAALGLSGADPVSAATISFGVVAIGFMITWWVAFPVGVVSGAVYTAVVEESE
;
A
#
# COMPACT_ATOMS: atom_id res chain seq x y z
N MET A 1 15.51 15.33 21.41
CA MET A 1 14.44 14.86 20.50
C MET A 1 13.13 15.01 21.25
N ARG A 2 12.17 15.81 20.78
CA ARG A 2 10.85 15.94 21.43
C ARG A 2 10.04 14.70 21.06
N SER A 3 9.66 13.88 22.04
CA SER A 3 8.67 12.84 21.85
C SER A 3 7.36 13.49 21.38
N LEU A 4 6.82 13.01 20.26
CA LEU A 4 5.47 13.37 19.84
C LEU A 4 4.50 12.79 20.87
N PRO A 5 3.44 13.50 21.28
CA PRO A 5 2.43 12.94 22.16
C PRO A 5 1.65 11.87 21.38
N THR A 6 1.95 10.62 21.72
CA THR A 6 1.54 9.35 21.09
C THR A 6 0.37 8.69 21.84
N ASP A 7 0.13 9.05 23.09
CA ASP A 7 -1.10 8.75 23.85
C ASP A 7 -2.41 8.90 23.05
N PRO A 8 -2.65 10.01 22.32
CA PRO A 8 -3.86 10.15 21.50
C PRO A 8 -3.88 9.19 20.30
N LEU A 9 -2.73 8.86 19.72
CA LEU A 9 -2.61 7.90 18.61
C LEU A 9 -2.89 6.48 19.10
N HIS A 10 -2.29 6.06 20.22
CA HIS A 10 -2.55 4.77 20.84
C HIS A 10 -4.03 4.59 21.19
N ARG A 11 -4.64 5.63 21.78
CA ARG A 11 -6.08 5.63 22.11
C ARG A 11 -6.97 5.61 20.86
N ALA A 12 -6.57 6.26 19.77
CA ALA A 12 -7.29 6.19 18.51
C ALA A 12 -7.16 4.80 17.85
N CYS A 13 -5.96 4.20 17.86
CA CYS A 13 -5.67 2.87 17.32
C CYS A 13 -6.42 1.74 18.06
N THR A 14 -6.57 1.84 19.37
CA THR A 14 -7.32 0.87 20.19
C THR A 14 -8.83 1.09 20.12
N ARG A 15 -9.30 2.33 20.07
CA ARG A 15 -10.75 2.64 20.09
C ARG A 15 -11.42 2.59 18.72
N TYR A 16 -10.72 3.04 17.67
CA TYR A 16 -11.26 3.17 16.31
C TYR A 16 -10.42 2.46 15.25
N GLY A 17 -9.19 2.04 15.59
CA GLY A 17 -8.21 1.54 14.64
C GLY A 17 -8.05 0.01 14.66
N PRO A 18 -6.91 -0.48 14.14
CA PRO A 18 -6.69 -1.89 13.85
C PRO A 18 -6.65 -2.79 15.10
N GLY A 19 -6.57 -2.25 16.32
CA GLY A 19 -6.59 -3.04 17.57
C GLY A 19 -7.89 -3.83 17.81
N ARG A 20 -8.93 -3.63 16.99
CA ARG A 20 -10.16 -4.44 17.00
C ARG A 20 -10.19 -5.54 15.94
N LEU A 21 -9.17 -5.61 15.08
CA LEU A 21 -9.10 -6.58 14.00
C LEU A 21 -8.54 -7.91 14.51
N PRO A 22 -8.99 -9.05 13.97
CA PRO A 22 -8.56 -10.36 14.45
C PRO A 22 -7.05 -10.53 14.32
N GLY A 23 -6.38 -10.82 15.43
CA GLY A 23 -4.94 -11.04 15.49
C GLY A 23 -4.09 -9.77 15.57
N ALA A 24 -4.70 -8.58 15.66
CA ALA A 24 -3.97 -7.31 15.78
C ALA A 24 -3.17 -7.14 17.07
N ASP A 25 -3.42 -7.98 18.09
CA ASP A 25 -2.61 -8.05 19.32
C ASP A 25 -1.18 -8.54 19.04
N ARG A 26 -0.93 -9.15 17.86
CA ARG A 26 0.41 -9.56 17.44
C ARG A 26 1.06 -8.46 16.59
N PRO A 27 2.30 -8.05 16.90
CA PRO A 27 2.94 -6.90 16.26
C PRO A 27 3.21 -7.12 14.76
N ASP A 28 3.38 -8.37 14.33
CA ASP A 28 3.53 -8.74 12.92
C ASP A 28 2.23 -8.55 12.13
N VAL A 29 1.10 -8.99 12.67
CA VAL A 29 -0.21 -8.85 12.03
C VAL A 29 -0.68 -7.39 12.05
N GLY A 30 -0.44 -6.67 13.14
CA GLY A 30 -0.70 -5.24 13.24
C GLY A 30 0.07 -4.42 12.18
N ALA A 31 1.32 -4.79 11.88
CA ALA A 31 2.11 -4.15 10.84
C ALA A 31 1.49 -4.34 9.44
N GLY A 32 0.93 -5.53 9.19
CA GLY A 32 0.14 -5.81 7.99
C GLY A 32 -1.09 -4.89 7.87
N TYR A 33 -1.83 -4.70 8.96
CA TYR A 33 -2.97 -3.79 8.95
C TYR A 33 -2.57 -2.32 8.78
N ALA A 34 -1.44 -1.90 9.37
CA ALA A 34 -0.89 -0.57 9.16
C ALA A 34 -0.51 -0.36 7.68
N ALA A 35 0.17 -1.32 7.05
CA ALA A 35 0.53 -1.28 5.64
C ALA A 35 -0.71 -1.26 4.72
N ALA A 36 -1.73 -2.08 5.00
CA ALA A 36 -2.99 -2.09 4.26
C ALA A 36 -3.73 -0.74 4.36
N SER A 37 -3.77 -0.16 5.56
CA SER A 37 -4.38 1.16 5.80
C SER A 37 -3.60 2.27 5.09
N ALA A 38 -2.27 2.18 5.08
CA ALA A 38 -1.39 3.09 4.36
C ALA A 38 -1.60 3.01 2.84
N ALA A 39 -1.75 1.81 2.28
CA ALA A 39 -2.04 1.61 0.86
C ALA A 39 -3.40 2.21 0.47
N LEU A 40 -4.42 2.03 1.30
CA LEU A 40 -5.73 2.65 1.11
C LEU A 40 -5.63 4.18 1.19
N ALA A 41 -4.96 4.72 2.21
CA ALA A 41 -4.75 6.15 2.36
C ALA A 41 -3.98 6.75 1.18
N ALA A 42 -2.93 6.09 0.70
CA ALA A 42 -2.17 6.51 -0.48
C ALA A 42 -3.05 6.52 -1.74
N SER A 43 -3.93 5.52 -1.90
CA SER A 43 -4.87 5.45 -3.02
C SER A 43 -5.87 6.61 -2.99
N VAL A 44 -6.42 6.93 -1.81
CA VAL A 44 -7.35 8.06 -1.63
C VAL A 44 -6.63 9.40 -1.85
N LEU A 45 -5.41 9.56 -1.33
CA LEU A 45 -4.61 10.78 -1.54
C LEU A 45 -4.25 10.98 -3.01
N PHE A 46 -3.87 9.91 -3.71
CA PHE A 46 -3.62 9.96 -5.14
C PHE A 46 -4.88 10.38 -5.91
N ALA A 47 -6.02 9.74 -5.64
CA ALA A 47 -7.31 10.10 -6.23
C ALA A 47 -7.68 11.56 -5.99
N ALA A 48 -7.56 12.04 -4.74
CA ALA A 48 -7.84 13.43 -4.39
C ALA A 48 -6.91 14.40 -5.15
N THR A 49 -5.63 14.05 -5.30
CA THR A 49 -4.68 14.86 -6.07
C THR A 49 -5.04 14.89 -7.56
N ALA A 50 -5.42 13.74 -8.15
CA ALA A 50 -5.81 13.68 -9.55
C ALA A 50 -7.06 14.52 -9.83
N ILE A 51 -8.10 14.42 -8.99
CA ILE A 51 -9.30 15.26 -9.08
C ILE A 51 -8.94 16.74 -8.90
N GLY A 52 -8.09 17.06 -7.92
CA GLY A 52 -7.61 18.42 -7.69
C GLY A 52 -6.82 18.99 -8.88
N GLY A 53 -6.00 18.17 -9.54
CA GLY A 53 -5.25 18.55 -10.74
C GLY A 53 -6.17 18.90 -11.92
N GLU A 54 -7.27 18.17 -12.08
CA GLU A 54 -8.30 18.46 -13.08
C GLU A 54 -9.02 19.78 -12.78
N THR A 55 -9.40 20.04 -11.52
CA THR A 55 -10.12 21.28 -11.16
C THR A 55 -9.29 22.55 -11.34
N VAL A 56 -7.96 22.47 -11.23
CA VAL A 56 -7.04 23.61 -11.45
C VAL A 56 -6.51 23.70 -12.89
N GLY A 57 -6.96 22.82 -13.79
CA GLY A 57 -6.58 22.81 -15.21
C GLY A 57 -5.17 22.29 -15.51
N LEU A 58 -4.56 21.54 -14.59
CA LEU A 58 -3.27 20.87 -14.81
C LEU A 58 -3.42 19.50 -15.51
N LEU A 59 -4.61 18.92 -15.45
CA LEU A 59 -4.97 17.66 -16.13
C LEU A 59 -6.13 17.92 -17.10
N SER A 60 -6.30 17.04 -18.09
CA SER A 60 -7.40 17.16 -19.04
C SER A 60 -8.73 16.79 -18.38
N SER A 61 -9.84 17.31 -18.93
CA SER A 61 -11.17 16.90 -18.47
C SER A 61 -11.34 15.39 -18.58
N ASN A 62 -11.86 14.76 -17.52
CA ASN A 62 -12.09 13.32 -17.32
C ASN A 62 -10.87 12.49 -16.88
N ASP A 63 -9.66 13.06 -16.79
CA ASP A 63 -8.48 12.32 -16.31
C ASP A 63 -8.63 11.90 -14.83
N GLY A 64 -9.16 12.78 -13.97
CA GLY A 64 -9.32 12.51 -12.54
C GLY A 64 -10.24 11.31 -12.27
N LEU A 65 -11.35 11.21 -13.00
CA LEU A 65 -12.29 10.09 -12.89
C LEU A 65 -11.68 8.77 -13.37
N VAL A 66 -10.93 8.79 -14.48
CA VAL A 66 -10.25 7.61 -15.01
C VAL A 66 -9.21 7.08 -14.01
N TRP A 67 -8.40 7.98 -13.43
CA TRP A 67 -7.42 7.61 -12.42
C TRP A 67 -8.06 7.12 -11.12
N PHE A 68 -9.21 7.69 -10.73
CA PHE A 68 -10.01 7.19 -9.60
C PHE A 68 -10.50 5.76 -9.85
N ALA A 69 -11.09 5.50 -11.02
CA ALA A 69 -11.56 4.17 -11.39
C ALA A 69 -10.41 3.16 -11.44
N PHE A 70 -9.25 3.56 -11.98
CA PHE A 70 -8.04 2.74 -12.02
C PHE A 70 -7.56 2.37 -10.61
N ALA A 71 -7.47 3.33 -9.69
CA ALA A 71 -7.11 3.08 -8.29
C ALA A 71 -8.12 2.15 -7.60
N GLY A 72 -9.42 2.36 -7.86
CA GLY A 72 -10.49 1.51 -7.34
C GLY A 72 -10.40 0.06 -7.83
N LEU A 73 -10.06 -0.15 -9.11
CA LEU A 73 -9.86 -1.48 -9.69
C LEU A 73 -8.60 -2.17 -9.18
N ALA A 74 -7.55 -1.41 -8.84
CA ALA A 74 -6.33 -1.96 -8.27
C ALA A 74 -6.46 -2.32 -6.78
N ALA A 75 -7.34 -1.65 -6.04
CA ALA A 75 -7.47 -1.78 -4.59
C ALA A 75 -7.68 -3.23 -4.08
N PRO A 76 -8.50 -4.09 -4.72
CA PRO A 76 -8.69 -5.47 -4.30
C PRO A 76 -7.42 -6.34 -4.37
N VAL A 77 -6.41 -5.93 -5.14
CA VAL A 77 -5.12 -6.61 -5.25
C VAL A 77 -4.08 -5.93 -4.38
N VAL A 78 -3.99 -4.60 -4.45
CA VAL A 78 -2.97 -3.82 -3.75
C VAL A 78 -3.13 -3.90 -2.24
N ILE A 79 -4.36 -3.79 -1.70
CA ILE A 79 -4.60 -3.77 -0.26
C ILE A 79 -4.24 -5.11 0.41
N PRO A 80 -4.70 -6.27 -0.10
CA PRO A 80 -4.28 -7.55 0.46
C PRO A 80 -2.78 -7.81 0.29
N THR A 81 -2.19 -7.38 -0.82
CA THR A 81 -0.74 -7.48 -1.03
C THR A 81 0.02 -6.67 0.02
N ALA A 82 -0.39 -5.42 0.27
CA ALA A 82 0.21 -4.57 1.27
C ALA A 82 0.12 -5.19 2.68
N LEU A 83 -1.00 -5.85 2.99
CA LEU A 83 -1.17 -6.58 4.23
C LEU A 83 -0.12 -7.70 4.36
N VAL A 84 -0.05 -8.59 3.36
CA VAL A 84 0.87 -9.74 3.40
C VAL A 84 2.32 -9.27 3.43
N VAL A 85 2.68 -8.32 2.57
CA VAL A 85 4.04 -7.76 2.52
C VAL A 85 4.39 -7.08 3.84
N GLY A 86 3.48 -6.31 4.44
CA GLY A 86 3.69 -5.67 5.74
C GLY A 86 4.01 -6.69 6.84
N VAL A 87 3.25 -7.80 6.92
CA VAL A 87 3.54 -8.89 7.85
C VAL A 87 4.92 -9.51 7.59
N VAL A 88 5.24 -9.78 6.32
CA VAL A 88 6.51 -10.41 5.92
C VAL A 88 7.69 -9.50 6.25
N VAL A 89 7.62 -8.22 5.89
CA VAL A 89 8.67 -7.24 6.18
C VAL A 89 8.88 -7.13 7.69
N TRP A 90 7.81 -7.04 8.49
CA TRP A 90 7.94 -6.97 9.94
C TRP A 90 8.63 -8.20 10.55
N ARG A 91 8.39 -9.39 10.00
CA ARG A 91 9.00 -10.63 10.48
C ARG A 91 10.45 -10.83 10.03
N LEU A 92 10.81 -10.33 8.86
CA LEU A 92 12.13 -10.56 8.26
C LEU A 92 13.11 -9.43 8.53
N LEU A 93 12.62 -8.22 8.81
CA LEU A 93 13.48 -7.08 9.04
C LEU A 93 14.15 -7.21 10.42
N PRO A 94 15.49 -7.15 10.50
CA PRO A 94 16.20 -7.18 11.78
C PRO A 94 15.81 -6.01 12.67
N SER A 95 15.58 -6.29 13.97
CA SER A 95 15.23 -5.29 14.98
C SER A 95 16.35 -4.31 15.30
N ASP A 96 17.61 -4.65 14.98
CA ASP A 96 18.79 -3.85 15.32
C ASP A 96 19.03 -2.65 14.38
N ILE A 97 18.12 -2.41 13.43
CA ILE A 97 18.28 -1.35 12.42
C ILE A 97 17.85 0.00 13.00
N PRO A 98 18.70 1.05 12.94
CA PRO A 98 18.28 2.39 13.29
C PRO A 98 17.18 2.86 12.33
N PHE A 99 16.10 3.44 12.86
CA PHE A 99 14.91 3.83 12.09
C PHE A 99 14.13 2.63 11.49
N PHE A 100 13.99 1.55 12.26
CA PHE A 100 13.22 0.36 11.89
C PHE A 100 11.87 0.71 11.22
N GLY A 101 11.07 1.59 11.82
CA GLY A 101 9.75 1.97 11.30
C GLY A 101 9.76 2.57 9.89
N PRO A 102 10.47 3.69 9.64
CA PRO A 102 10.66 4.24 8.30
C PRO A 102 11.15 3.21 7.26
N VAL A 103 12.12 2.37 7.63
CA VAL A 103 12.70 1.36 6.74
C VAL A 103 11.68 0.26 6.43
N ALA A 104 10.98 -0.24 7.44
CA ALA A 104 9.90 -1.22 7.29
C ALA A 104 8.77 -0.68 6.40
N GLY A 105 8.39 0.59 6.58
CA GLY A 105 7.39 1.26 5.75
C GLY A 105 7.81 1.35 4.29
N LEU A 106 9.06 1.76 4.02
CA LEU A 106 9.59 1.85 2.66
C LEU A 106 9.68 0.48 1.98
N LEU A 107 10.23 -0.52 2.67
CA LEU A 107 10.31 -1.89 2.18
C LEU A 107 8.93 -2.51 1.98
N GLY A 108 7.97 -2.18 2.86
CA GLY A 108 6.57 -2.55 2.73
C GLY A 108 5.98 -2.01 1.43
N THR A 109 6.19 -0.73 1.11
CA THR A 109 5.70 -0.14 -0.13
C THR A 109 6.37 -0.74 -1.37
N LEU A 110 7.71 -0.89 -1.36
CA LEU A 110 8.43 -1.51 -2.47
C LEU A 110 7.98 -2.96 -2.70
N GLY A 111 7.88 -3.74 -1.62
CA GLY A 111 7.39 -5.11 -1.66
C GLY A 111 5.93 -5.17 -2.13
N THR A 112 5.10 -4.16 -1.84
CA THR A 112 3.72 -4.10 -2.32
C THR A 112 3.66 -3.91 -3.82
N TYR A 113 4.51 -3.07 -4.42
CA TYR A 113 4.59 -2.95 -5.87
C TYR A 113 5.02 -4.27 -6.53
N VAL A 114 6.05 -4.92 -6.00
CA VAL A 114 6.54 -6.22 -6.51
C VAL A 114 5.48 -7.31 -6.34
N GLY A 115 4.87 -7.40 -5.16
CA GLY A 115 3.81 -8.36 -4.87
C GLY A 115 2.57 -8.15 -5.75
N SER A 116 2.19 -6.89 -5.98
CA SER A 116 1.05 -6.55 -6.84
C SER A 116 1.35 -6.89 -8.29
N LEU A 117 2.58 -6.65 -8.76
CA LEU A 117 3.03 -7.09 -10.09
C LEU A 117 2.90 -8.60 -10.25
N ILE A 118 3.39 -9.38 -9.28
CA ILE A 118 3.29 -10.84 -9.31
C ILE A 118 1.82 -11.26 -9.30
N ALA A 119 0.99 -10.70 -8.42
CA ALA A 119 -0.42 -11.03 -8.32
C ALA A 119 -1.20 -10.72 -9.61
N VAL A 120 -1.05 -9.51 -10.16
CA VAL A 120 -1.70 -9.11 -11.42
C VAL A 120 -1.22 -9.99 -12.57
N THR A 121 0.09 -10.26 -12.66
CA THR A 121 0.65 -11.14 -13.69
C THR A 121 0.06 -12.54 -13.62
N LEU A 122 -0.03 -13.12 -12.41
CA LEU A 122 -0.63 -14.43 -12.22
C LEU A 122 -2.12 -14.41 -12.61
N ILE A 123 -2.88 -13.41 -12.18
CA ILE A 123 -4.31 -13.29 -12.51
C ILE A 123 -4.52 -13.19 -14.03
N LEU A 124 -3.82 -12.28 -14.70
CA LEU A 124 -4.02 -12.04 -16.14
C LEU A 124 -3.49 -13.20 -17.00
N THR A 125 -2.35 -13.79 -16.63
CA THR A 125 -1.77 -14.93 -17.37
C THR A 125 -2.62 -16.19 -17.19
N THR A 126 -3.15 -16.44 -15.99
CA THR A 126 -4.07 -17.57 -15.76
C THR A 126 -5.40 -17.36 -16.48
N ALA A 127 -5.96 -16.16 -16.46
CA ALA A 127 -7.16 -15.85 -17.24
C ALA A 127 -6.95 -16.06 -18.76
N ALA A 128 -5.77 -15.68 -19.28
CA ALA A 128 -5.38 -15.94 -20.67
C ALA A 128 -5.23 -17.43 -20.96
N ALA A 129 -4.52 -18.18 -20.10
CA ALA A 129 -4.34 -19.62 -20.26
C ALA A 129 -5.66 -20.42 -20.19
N LEU A 130 -6.64 -19.92 -19.43
CA LEU A 130 -7.98 -20.49 -19.33
C LEU A 130 -8.92 -20.03 -20.47
N GLY A 131 -8.44 -19.20 -21.40
CA GLY A 131 -9.21 -18.71 -22.53
C GLY A 131 -10.26 -17.65 -22.18
N LEU A 132 -10.22 -17.08 -20.96
CA LEU A 132 -11.21 -16.10 -20.49
C LEU A 132 -11.02 -14.70 -21.10
N SER A 133 -9.80 -14.39 -21.55
CA SER A 133 -9.45 -13.07 -22.10
C SER A 133 -9.24 -13.06 -23.62
N GLY A 134 -9.13 -14.23 -24.26
CA GLY A 134 -8.77 -14.34 -25.68
C GLY A 134 -7.34 -13.89 -26.03
N ALA A 135 -6.55 -13.44 -25.06
CA ALA A 135 -5.15 -13.04 -25.24
C ALA A 135 -4.20 -14.24 -25.11
N ASP A 136 -3.03 -14.15 -25.74
CA ASP A 136 -1.96 -15.10 -25.46
C ASP A 136 -1.31 -14.81 -24.08
N PRO A 137 -0.81 -15.84 -23.37
CA PRO A 137 -0.23 -15.68 -22.04
C PRO A 137 0.98 -14.72 -21.98
N VAL A 138 1.77 -14.61 -23.04
CA VAL A 138 2.97 -13.76 -23.08
C VAL A 138 2.58 -12.29 -23.20
N SER A 139 1.59 -11.97 -24.03
CA SER A 139 1.00 -10.63 -24.11
C SER A 139 0.33 -10.24 -22.80
N ALA A 140 -0.37 -11.16 -22.13
CA ALA A 140 -0.98 -10.91 -20.82
C ALA A 140 0.06 -10.55 -19.75
N ALA A 141 1.20 -11.26 -19.71
CA ALA A 141 2.31 -10.93 -18.81
C ALA A 141 2.93 -9.56 -19.14
N THR A 142 3.09 -9.24 -20.42
CA THR A 142 3.63 -7.95 -20.87
C THR A 142 2.72 -6.78 -20.48
N ILE A 143 1.40 -6.95 -20.66
CA ILE A 143 0.39 -5.96 -20.23
C ILE A 143 0.44 -5.77 -18.71
N SER A 144 0.57 -6.86 -17.95
CA SER A 144 0.66 -6.80 -16.48
C SER A 144 1.84 -5.93 -16.02
N PHE A 145 3.00 -6.12 -16.64
CA PHE A 145 4.16 -5.28 -16.37
C PHE A 145 3.90 -3.82 -16.72
N GLY A 146 3.33 -3.53 -17.90
CA GLY A 146 2.99 -2.17 -18.32
C GLY A 146 2.04 -1.46 -17.35
N VAL A 147 0.99 -2.14 -16.91
CA VAL A 147 -0.01 -1.61 -15.97
C VAL A 147 0.64 -1.25 -14.63
N VAL A 148 1.45 -2.12 -14.06
CA VAL A 148 2.09 -1.86 -12.77
C VAL A 148 3.23 -0.85 -12.90
N ALA A 149 3.98 -0.84 -13.99
CA ALA A 149 5.02 0.16 -14.25
C ALA A 149 4.42 1.57 -14.36
N ILE A 150 3.32 1.73 -15.11
CA ILE A 150 2.59 3.00 -15.18
C ILE A 150 2.04 3.39 -13.81
N GLY A 151 1.39 2.44 -13.11
CA GLY A 151 0.88 2.65 -11.76
C GLY A 151 1.98 3.10 -10.79
N PHE A 152 3.17 2.50 -10.86
CA PHE A 152 4.33 2.92 -10.09
C PHE A 152 4.73 4.36 -10.44
N MET A 153 4.99 4.64 -11.73
CA MET A 153 5.46 5.94 -12.21
C MET A 153 4.58 7.11 -11.78
N ILE A 154 3.27 6.89 -11.66
CA ILE A 154 2.32 7.94 -11.27
C ILE A 154 2.03 8.01 -9.76
N THR A 155 2.24 6.94 -9.00
CA THR A 155 1.86 6.89 -7.56
C THR A 155 3.03 6.88 -6.58
N TRP A 156 4.25 6.56 -7.03
CA TRP A 156 5.40 6.34 -6.13
C TRP A 156 5.71 7.53 -5.23
N TRP A 157 5.51 8.75 -5.73
CA TRP A 157 5.75 10.00 -5.00
C TRP A 157 4.81 10.21 -3.81
N VAL A 158 3.63 9.57 -3.80
CA VAL A 158 2.71 9.52 -2.63
C VAL A 158 2.99 8.28 -1.80
N ALA A 159 3.10 7.13 -2.46
CA ALA A 159 3.16 5.84 -1.79
C ALA A 159 4.40 5.69 -0.90
N PHE A 160 5.56 6.25 -1.32
CA PHE A 160 6.78 6.20 -0.53
C PHE A 160 6.68 7.04 0.75
N PRO A 161 6.33 8.34 0.71
CA PRO A 161 6.13 9.12 1.94
C PRO A 161 5.07 8.52 2.86
N VAL A 162 3.93 8.08 2.33
CA VAL A 162 2.86 7.48 3.13
C VAL A 162 3.33 6.20 3.80
N GLY A 163 4.05 5.34 3.06
CA GLY A 163 4.67 4.13 3.60
C GLY A 163 5.63 4.42 4.74
N VAL A 164 6.59 5.32 4.52
CA VAL A 164 7.59 5.73 5.54
C VAL A 164 6.92 6.28 6.80
N VAL A 165 5.97 7.21 6.64
CA VAL A 165 5.25 7.81 7.78
C VAL A 165 4.44 6.75 8.52
N SER A 166 3.74 5.87 7.80
CA SER A 166 2.93 4.81 8.43
C SER A 166 3.78 3.83 9.24
N GLY A 167 4.95 3.41 8.73
CA GLY A 167 5.86 2.53 9.44
C GLY A 167 6.48 3.20 10.67
N ALA A 168 6.82 4.48 10.57
CA ALA A 168 7.31 5.28 11.70
C ALA A 168 6.27 5.40 12.82
N VAL A 169 5.02 5.74 12.46
CA VAL A 169 3.91 5.85 13.41
C VAL A 169 3.61 4.51 14.06
N TYR A 170 3.56 3.43 13.27
CA TYR A 170 3.25 2.11 13.81
C TYR A 170 4.31 1.63 14.82
N THR A 171 5.59 1.82 14.50
CA THR A 171 6.69 1.43 15.40
C THR A 171 6.65 2.22 16.70
N ALA A 172 6.41 3.53 16.63
CA ALA A 172 6.29 4.37 17.82
C ALA A 172 5.14 3.94 18.75
N VAL A 173 4.02 3.45 18.19
CA VAL A 173 2.89 2.97 18.98
C VAL A 173 3.17 1.60 19.62
N VAL A 174 3.94 0.74 18.94
CA VAL A 174 4.31 -0.59 19.46
C VAL A 174 5.36 -0.47 20.57
N GLU A 175 6.38 0.35 20.40
CA GLU A 175 7.46 0.54 21.40
C GLU A 175 6.95 1.08 22.75
N GLU A 176 5.84 1.84 22.78
CA GLU A 176 5.24 2.33 24.04
C GLU A 176 4.36 1.31 24.77
N SER A 177 4.02 0.21 24.10
CA SER A 177 3.17 -0.84 24.69
C SER A 177 3.96 -1.98 25.35
N GLU A 178 5.29 -1.98 25.21
CA GLU A 178 6.24 -2.90 25.88
C GLU A 178 6.81 -2.29 27.17
#